data_AF-A0A915LLJ8-F1
#
_entry.id   AF-A0A915LLJ8-F1
#
_cell.length_a   1.000
_cell.length_b   1.000
_cell.length_c   1.000
_cell.angle_alpha   90.00
_cell.angle_beta   90.00
_cell.angle_gamma   90.00
#
_symmetry.space_group_name_H-M   'P 1'
#
loop_
_entity.id
_entity.type
_entity.pdbx_description
1 polymer ?
#
loop_
_entity_poly.entity_id
_entity_poly.type
_entity_poly.pdbx_seq_one_letter_code
_entity_poly.pdbx_strand_id
1 'polypeptide(L)'
;MTTEQLIKIASDSEQEEKPQEFFAVTPLKTCPHLGQIADSKLPSDGLNTKAACNKCSNTGENWVCLQCFEVYCSRYVEGHALAHTEETKHPLALSFADFSVWCYPCNSYIDNKVFDEAKEAAIKSKFGGKTEG
;
A
#
# COMPACT_ATOMS: atom_id res chain seq x y z
N MET A 1 -45.05 29.86 -26.86
CA MET A 1 -44.59 28.82 -25.93
C MET A 1 -45.62 28.74 -24.83
N THR A 2 -46.26 27.58 -24.65
CA THR A 2 -47.42 27.45 -23.75
C THR A 2 -46.96 27.27 -22.31
N THR A 3 -47.81 27.66 -21.35
CA THR A 3 -47.60 27.53 -19.90
C THR A 3 -47.28 26.09 -19.48
N GLU A 4 -47.73 25.11 -20.26
CA GLU A 4 -47.44 23.68 -20.10
C GLU A 4 -45.95 23.35 -20.34
N GLN A 5 -45.25 24.12 -21.18
CA GLN A 5 -43.81 23.93 -21.42
C GLN A 5 -42.94 24.50 -20.28
N LEU A 6 -43.48 25.39 -19.44
CA LEU A 6 -42.76 25.96 -18.29
C LEU A 6 -42.81 25.04 -17.06
N ILE A 7 -43.89 24.29 -16.86
CA ILE A 7 -44.05 23.35 -15.72
C ILE A 7 -43.08 22.17 -15.84
N LYS A 8 -42.76 21.74 -17.07
CA LYS A 8 -41.86 20.60 -17.31
C LYS A 8 -40.38 20.90 -17.04
N ILE A 9 -40.00 22.17 -16.96
CA ILE A 9 -38.63 22.60 -16.62
C ILE A 9 -38.43 22.64 -15.10
N ALA A 10 -39.51 22.83 -14.34
CA ALA A 10 -39.47 22.94 -12.88
C ALA A 10 -39.44 21.59 -12.14
N SER A 11 -39.58 20.45 -12.82
CA SER A 11 -39.64 19.11 -12.19
C SER A 11 -38.34 18.31 -12.22
N ASP A 12 -37.30 18.77 -12.92
CA ASP A 12 -36.14 17.93 -13.27
C ASP A 12 -34.82 18.35 -12.57
N SER A 13 -34.86 19.20 -11.54
CA SER A 13 -33.63 19.69 -10.89
C SER A 13 -33.46 19.33 -9.41
N GLU A 14 -34.15 18.30 -8.92
CA GLU A 14 -33.80 17.65 -7.65
C GLU A 14 -32.96 16.40 -7.95
N GLN A 15 -31.71 16.61 -8.38
CA GLN A 15 -30.72 15.54 -8.34
C GLN A 15 -30.33 15.35 -6.86
N GLU A 16 -30.91 14.34 -6.21
CA GLU A 16 -30.41 13.82 -4.94
C GLU A 16 -28.93 13.45 -5.12
N GLU A 17 -28.03 14.29 -4.62
CA GLU A 17 -26.62 13.95 -4.47
C GLU A 17 -26.54 12.79 -3.46
N LYS A 18 -26.39 11.55 -3.96
CA LYS A 18 -26.12 10.39 -3.11
C LYS A 18 -24.94 10.74 -2.20
N PRO A 19 -25.05 10.57 -0.87
CA PRO A 19 -23.94 10.80 0.03
C PRO A 19 -22.74 10.01 -0.47
N GLN A 20 -21.62 10.71 -0.68
CA GLN A 20 -20.37 10.07 -1.05
C GLN A 20 -19.98 9.13 0.10
N GLU A 21 -20.22 7.82 -0.07
CA GLU A 21 -19.92 6.83 0.96
C GLU A 21 -18.40 6.71 1.12
N PHE A 22 -17.88 7.20 2.25
CA PHE A 22 -16.47 7.06 2.60
C PHE A 22 -16.26 5.70 3.27
N PHE A 23 -15.54 4.80 2.59
CA PHE A 23 -15.14 3.52 3.18
C PHE A 23 -13.84 3.70 3.95
N ALA A 24 -13.93 3.77 5.27
CA ALA A 24 -12.75 3.72 6.13
C ALA A 24 -12.11 2.33 6.05
N VAL A 25 -10.87 2.26 5.56
CA VAL A 25 -10.10 1.02 5.55
C VAL A 25 -9.51 0.80 6.94
N THR A 26 -9.92 -0.27 7.62
CA THR A 26 -9.35 -0.68 8.90
C THR A 26 -8.40 -1.87 8.68
N PRO A 27 -7.08 -1.72 8.96
CA PRO A 27 -6.14 -2.84 8.83
C PRO A 27 -6.48 -4.00 9.76
N LEU A 28 -6.33 -5.23 9.26
CA LEU A 28 -6.44 -6.43 10.08
C LEU A 28 -5.26 -6.51 11.05
N LYS A 29 -5.52 -7.00 12.28
CA LYS A 29 -4.45 -7.16 13.27
C LYS A 29 -3.65 -8.45 13.09
N THR A 30 -4.23 -9.45 12.42
CA THR A 30 -3.61 -10.75 12.17
C THR A 30 -4.04 -11.29 10.81
N CYS A 31 -3.23 -12.16 10.23
CA CYS A 31 -3.62 -13.00 9.11
C CYS A 31 -2.89 -14.35 9.17
N PRO A 32 -3.38 -15.40 8.49
CA PRO A 32 -2.72 -16.72 8.45
C PRO A 32 -1.30 -16.70 7.86
N HIS A 33 -0.93 -15.62 7.17
CA HIS A 33 0.34 -15.50 6.45
C HIS A 33 1.48 -14.92 7.30
N LEU A 34 1.21 -14.45 8.53
CA LEU A 34 2.24 -13.92 9.43
C LEU A 34 3.34 -14.95 9.74
N GLY A 35 2.98 -16.24 9.83
CA GLY A 35 3.95 -17.29 10.13
C GLY A 35 5.00 -17.51 9.02
N GLN A 36 4.74 -17.07 7.79
CA GLN A 36 5.68 -17.26 6.68
C GLN A 36 6.94 -16.41 6.86
N ILE A 37 6.80 -15.22 7.44
CA ILE A 37 7.92 -14.29 7.68
C ILE A 37 8.61 -14.49 9.04
N ALA A 38 8.26 -15.53 9.80
CA ALA A 38 8.77 -15.71 11.16
C ALA A 38 10.29 -15.89 11.23
N ASP A 39 10.88 -16.52 10.21
CA ASP A 39 12.32 -16.75 10.11
C ASP A 39 13.06 -15.68 9.29
N SER A 40 12.33 -14.69 8.74
CA SER A 40 12.92 -13.61 7.96
C SER A 40 13.63 -12.63 8.87
N LYS A 41 14.94 -12.49 8.66
CA LYS A 41 15.78 -11.54 9.39
C LYS A 41 16.05 -10.34 8.51
N LEU A 42 15.89 -9.15 9.06
CA LEU A 42 16.25 -7.93 8.34
C LEU A 42 17.71 -7.98 7.87
N PRO A 43 18.02 -7.40 6.70
CA PRO A 43 19.40 -7.23 6.27
C PRO A 43 20.21 -6.43 7.30
N SER A 44 21.49 -6.78 7.50
CA SER A 44 22.38 -6.10 8.45
C SER A 44 22.50 -4.60 8.19
N ASP A 45 22.39 -4.21 6.92
CA ASP A 45 22.55 -2.84 6.46
C ASP A 45 21.22 -2.06 6.50
N GLY A 46 20.15 -2.70 7.00
CA GLY A 46 18.80 -2.17 7.08
C GLY A 46 18.06 -2.17 5.73
N LEU A 47 17.07 -1.29 5.62
CA LEU A 47 16.29 -1.10 4.40
C LEU A 47 16.70 0.19 3.69
N ASN A 48 16.60 0.21 2.36
CA ASN A 48 16.81 1.40 1.55
C ASN A 48 15.49 1.83 0.91
N THR A 49 14.81 2.84 1.48
CA THR A 49 13.52 3.31 0.95
C THR A 49 13.64 4.06 -0.38
N LYS A 50 14.86 4.29 -0.88
CA LYS A 50 15.15 4.86 -2.21
C LYS A 50 15.52 3.79 -3.23
N ALA A 51 15.53 2.52 -2.85
CA ALA A 51 15.85 1.43 -3.76
C ALA A 51 14.86 1.40 -4.94
N ALA A 52 15.40 1.16 -6.13
CA ALA A 52 14.63 1.03 -7.35
C ALA A 52 13.95 -0.36 -7.42
N CYS A 53 12.88 -0.47 -8.20
CA CYS A 53 12.27 -1.75 -8.51
C CYS A 53 13.26 -2.64 -9.26
N ASN A 54 13.43 -3.88 -8.82
CA ASN A 54 14.35 -4.87 -9.40
C ASN A 54 14.02 -5.29 -10.85
N LYS A 55 12.88 -4.85 -11.42
CA LYS A 55 12.44 -5.20 -12.78
C LYS A 55 12.43 -4.01 -13.73
N CYS A 56 11.89 -2.86 -13.31
CA CYS A 56 11.71 -1.68 -14.18
C CYS A 56 12.48 -0.43 -13.73
N SER A 57 13.30 -0.53 -12.68
CA SER A 57 14.13 0.57 -12.17
C SER A 57 13.37 1.81 -11.66
N ASN A 58 12.04 1.74 -11.55
CA ASN A 58 11.23 2.80 -10.96
C ASN A 58 11.60 3.04 -9.48
N THR A 59 11.59 4.29 -9.02
CA THR A 59 12.00 4.68 -7.65
C THR A 59 10.86 5.23 -6.79
N GLY A 60 9.68 5.50 -7.34
CA GLY A 60 8.47 5.89 -6.60
C GLY A 60 7.57 4.69 -6.30
N GLU A 61 6.60 4.77 -5.39
CA GLU A 61 5.58 3.72 -5.22
C GLU A 61 6.12 2.28 -5.07
N ASN A 62 7.30 2.11 -4.45
CA ASN A 62 7.95 0.82 -4.30
C ASN A 62 7.59 0.16 -2.96
N TRP A 63 7.58 -1.17 -3.00
CA TRP A 63 7.27 -2.04 -1.88
C TRP A 63 8.43 -3.02 -1.69
N VAL A 64 8.80 -3.29 -0.44
CA VAL A 64 9.79 -4.31 -0.09
C VAL A 64 9.09 -5.57 0.40
N CYS A 65 9.49 -6.73 -0.12
CA CYS A 65 9.00 -8.01 0.35
C CYS A 65 9.49 -8.27 1.78
N LEU A 66 8.60 -8.63 2.70
CA LEU A 66 8.95 -8.90 4.10
C LEU A 66 9.55 -10.30 4.32
N GLN A 67 9.60 -11.13 3.27
CA GLN A 67 10.25 -12.44 3.32
C GLN A 67 11.72 -12.37 2.87
N CYS A 68 11.96 -11.81 1.68
CA CYS A 68 13.26 -11.83 0.99
C CYS A 68 13.91 -10.45 0.82
N PHE A 69 13.22 -9.37 1.20
CA PHE A 69 13.72 -7.99 1.15
C PHE A 69 14.04 -7.43 -0.25
N GLU A 70 13.60 -8.10 -1.31
CA GLU A 70 13.62 -7.55 -2.66
C GLU A 70 12.55 -6.46 -2.85
N VAL A 71 12.83 -5.51 -3.76
CA VAL A 71 12.03 -4.29 -3.95
C VAL A 71 11.36 -4.30 -5.32
N TYR A 72 10.06 -4.07 -5.33
CA TYR A 72 9.25 -4.04 -6.54
C TYR A 72 8.22 -2.91 -6.53
N CYS A 73 7.87 -2.40 -7.71
CA CYS A 73 6.90 -1.31 -7.84
C CYS A 73 5.46 -1.79 -7.61
N SER A 74 4.62 -0.87 -7.12
CA SER A 74 3.21 -1.13 -6.84
C SER A 74 2.39 -1.37 -8.12
N ARG A 75 1.12 -1.76 -7.92
CA ARG A 75 0.12 -1.85 -8.99
C ARG A 75 -0.22 -0.54 -9.70
N TYR A 76 0.15 0.60 -9.12
CA TYR A 76 -0.03 1.92 -9.75
C TYR A 76 1.13 2.29 -10.68
N VAL A 77 2.15 1.43 -10.76
CA VAL A 77 3.24 1.49 -11.73
C VAL A 77 3.09 0.29 -12.68
N GLU A 78 3.95 -0.74 -12.56
CA GLU A 78 3.90 -1.94 -13.42
C GLU A 78 3.45 -3.20 -12.66
N GLY A 79 3.13 -3.11 -11.36
CA GLY A 79 2.60 -4.24 -10.59
C GLY A 79 3.59 -5.35 -10.27
N HIS A 80 4.90 -5.10 -10.34
CA HIS A 80 5.92 -6.13 -10.11
C HIS A 80 5.89 -6.70 -8.69
N ALA A 81 5.38 -5.97 -7.69
CA ALA A 81 5.23 -6.52 -6.35
C ALA A 81 4.15 -7.61 -6.27
N LEU A 82 3.08 -7.50 -7.07
CA LEU A 82 2.08 -8.56 -7.21
C LEU A 82 2.66 -9.76 -7.96
N ALA A 83 3.33 -9.52 -9.10
CA ALA A 83 3.99 -10.58 -9.87
C ALA A 83 5.00 -11.36 -9.02
N HIS A 84 5.79 -10.65 -8.20
CA HIS A 84 6.70 -11.27 -7.24
C HIS A 84 6.00 -12.22 -6.26
N THR A 85 4.87 -11.80 -5.67
CA THR A 85 4.09 -12.69 -4.79
C THR A 85 3.52 -13.90 -5.52
N GLU A 86 3.07 -13.74 -6.77
CA GLU A 86 2.56 -14.85 -7.57
C GLU A 86 3.66 -15.87 -7.92
N GLU A 87 4.87 -15.40 -8.23
CA GLU A 87 6.05 -16.22 -8.55
C GLU A 87 6.62 -16.94 -7.32
N THR A 88 6.81 -16.21 -6.21
CA THR A 88 7.57 -16.68 -5.04
C THR A 88 6.70 -17.19 -3.90
N LYS A 89 5.40 -16.87 -3.93
CA LYS A 89 4.46 -17.07 -2.81
C LYS A 89 4.81 -16.29 -1.54
N HIS A 90 5.65 -15.25 -1.64
CA HIS A 90 5.89 -14.35 -0.51
C HIS A 90 4.69 -13.40 -0.30
N PRO A 91 4.00 -13.47 0.85
CA PRO A 91 2.63 -12.96 0.95
C PRO A 91 2.53 -11.49 1.37
N LEU A 92 3.60 -10.95 1.97
CA LEU A 92 3.58 -9.70 2.72
C LEU A 92 4.64 -8.74 2.16
N ALA A 93 4.25 -7.48 1.96
CA ALA A 93 5.15 -6.42 1.54
C ALA A 93 4.90 -5.12 2.33
N LEU A 94 5.96 -4.37 2.59
CA LEU A 94 5.95 -3.07 3.26
C LEU A 94 6.10 -1.96 2.21
N SER A 95 5.21 -0.98 2.24
CA SER A 95 5.27 0.22 1.39
C SER A 95 6.39 1.16 1.83
N PHE A 96 7.22 1.61 0.90
CA PHE A 96 8.17 2.70 1.17
C PHE A 96 7.52 4.08 1.14
N ALA A 97 6.28 4.23 0.67
CA ALA A 97 5.56 5.50 0.65
C ALA A 97 5.09 5.90 2.05
N ASP A 98 4.44 4.98 2.76
CA ASP A 98 3.68 5.24 3.99
C ASP A 98 3.87 4.19 5.10
N PHE A 99 4.74 3.19 4.89
CA PHE A 99 5.03 2.09 5.83
C PHE A 99 3.81 1.22 6.17
N SER A 100 2.76 1.28 5.35
CA SER A 100 1.67 0.31 5.39
C SER A 100 2.18 -1.07 4.98
N VAL A 101 1.63 -2.13 5.58
CA VAL A 101 1.93 -3.51 5.19
C VAL A 101 0.73 -4.11 4.51
N TRP A 102 0.94 -4.69 3.34
CA TRP A 102 -0.08 -5.33 2.54
C TRP A 102 0.12 -6.84 2.52
N CYS A 103 -0.96 -7.59 2.74
CA CYS A 103 -1.00 -9.02 2.50
C CYS A 103 -1.76 -9.29 1.20
N TYR A 104 -1.05 -9.77 0.18
CA TYR A 104 -1.64 -10.03 -1.13
C TYR A 104 -2.73 -11.11 -1.10
N PRO A 105 -2.54 -12.30 -0.48
CA PRO A 105 -3.61 -13.30 -0.43
C PRO A 105 -4.85 -12.86 0.36
N CYS A 106 -4.69 -12.02 1.39
CA CYS A 106 -5.81 -11.49 2.17
C CYS A 106 -6.48 -10.27 1.53
N ASN A 107 -5.86 -9.69 0.50
CA ASN A 107 -6.29 -8.44 -0.12
C ASN A 107 -6.60 -7.35 0.93
N SER A 108 -5.71 -7.22 1.93
CA SER A 108 -5.94 -6.33 3.07
C SER A 108 -4.63 -5.82 3.67
N TYR A 109 -4.70 -4.63 4.28
CA TYR A 109 -3.62 -4.11 5.11
C TYR A 109 -3.54 -4.86 6.42
N ILE A 110 -2.32 -5.14 6.87
CA ILE A 110 -2.08 -5.80 8.16
C ILE A 110 -1.32 -4.86 9.08
N ASP A 111 -1.81 -4.68 10.29
CA ASP A 111 -1.15 -3.91 11.33
C ASP A 111 -0.86 -4.80 12.54
N ASN A 112 0.37 -5.30 12.59
CA ASN A 112 0.86 -6.22 13.60
C ASN A 112 2.27 -5.84 14.04
N LYS A 113 2.58 -6.05 15.32
CA LYS A 113 3.88 -5.73 15.94
C LYS A 113 5.07 -6.47 15.34
N VAL A 114 4.85 -7.61 14.70
CA VAL A 114 5.92 -8.35 14.01
C VAL A 114 6.60 -7.51 12.92
N PHE A 115 5.95 -6.44 12.43
CA PHE A 115 6.52 -5.54 11.44
C PHE A 115 7.27 -4.34 12.04
N ASP A 116 7.27 -4.17 13.37
CA ASP A 116 7.79 -2.95 14.01
C ASP A 116 9.27 -2.74 13.65
N GLU A 117 10.10 -3.79 13.72
CA GLU A 117 11.52 -3.70 13.36
C GLU A 117 11.73 -3.26 11.90
N ALA A 118 10.95 -3.84 10.97
CA ALA A 118 11.04 -3.50 9.55
C ALA A 118 10.53 -2.08 9.26
N LYS A 119 9.45 -1.66 9.92
CA LYS A 119 8.91 -0.29 9.84
C LYS A 119 9.92 0.72 10.38
N GLU A 120 10.52 0.46 11.53
CA GLU A 120 11.57 1.31 12.12
C GLU A 120 12.79 1.45 11.20
N ALA A 121 13.24 0.35 10.59
CA ALA A 121 14.32 0.37 9.61
C ALA A 121 13.98 1.24 8.39
N ALA A 122 12.75 1.12 7.86
CA ALA A 122 12.27 1.94 6.74
C ALA A 122 12.12 3.42 7.14
N ILE A 123 11.58 3.73 8.32
CA ILE A 123 11.43 5.08 8.85
C ILE A 123 12.80 5.75 9.02
N LYS A 124 13.77 5.03 9.62
CA LYS A 124 15.14 5.51 9.77
C LYS A 124 15.79 5.80 8.41
N SER A 125 15.61 4.91 7.44
CA SER A 125 16.11 5.09 6.07
C SER A 125 15.49 6.32 5.39
N LYS A 126 14.19 6.55 5.58
CA LYS A 126 13.45 7.64 4.93
C LYS A 126 13.70 9.02 5.56
N PHE A 127 13.82 9.09 6.89
CA PHE A 127 13.85 10.37 7.62
C PHE A 127 15.08 10.60 8.50
N GLY A 128 15.86 9.56 8.82
CA GLY A 128 16.98 9.63 9.76
C GLY A 128 18.18 10.49 9.34
N GLY A 129 18.14 11.10 8.14
CA GLY A 129 19.16 12.02 7.63
C GLY A 129 18.93 13.51 7.94
N LYS A 130 17.93 13.88 8.77
CA LYS A 130 17.72 15.26 9.22
C LYS A 130 17.95 15.39 10.72
N THR A 131 19.22 15.41 11.13
CA THR A 131 19.61 16.17 12.32
C THR A 131 19.86 17.61 11.89
N GLU A 132 19.15 18.50 12.57
CA GLU A 132 19.14 19.96 12.42
C GLU A 132 20.55 20.55 12.36
N GLY A 133 20.73 21.53 11.48
CA GLY A 133 21.84 22.47 11.44
C GLY A 133 21.28 23.87 11.21
#